data_AF-A0A4S8QED5-F1
#
_entry.id   AF-A0A4S8QED5-F1
#
_cell.length_a   1.000
_cell.length_b   1.000
_cell.length_c   1.000
_cell.angle_alpha   90.00
_cell.angle_beta   90.00
_cell.angle_gamma   90.00
#
_symmetry.space_group_name_H-M   'P 1'
#
loop_
_entity.id
_entity.type
_entity.pdbx_description
1 polymer ?
#
loop_
_entity_poly.entity_id
_entity_poly.type
_entity_poly.pdbx_seq_one_letter_code
_entity_poly.pdbx_strand_id
1 'polypeptide(L)'
;MENVRYYFRLSEVHTRSDPGAVMRRYEVNGITYDEVYRYNGEDWSPTEFFELYRLGHNDDDYIEVPQEEAEATIEANLRRSSGRDR
;
A
#
# COMPACT_ATOMS: atom_id res chain seq x y z
N MET A 1 -16.96 -6.69 -0.25
CA MET A 1 -15.49 -6.71 -0.36
C MET A 1 -15.05 -8.03 0.24
N GLU A 2 -14.51 -8.92 -0.57
CA GLU A 2 -14.13 -10.27 -0.16
C GLU A 2 -12.61 -10.43 -0.32
N ASN A 3 -11.98 -11.29 0.49
CA ASN A 3 -10.55 -11.60 0.40
C ASN A 3 -9.62 -10.38 0.42
N VAL A 4 -9.88 -9.42 1.32
CA VAL A 4 -9.02 -8.23 1.47
C VAL A 4 -7.66 -8.63 2.00
N ARG A 5 -6.62 -8.24 1.29
CA ARG A 5 -5.22 -8.43 1.68
C ARG A 5 -4.48 -7.12 1.60
N TYR A 6 -3.59 -6.88 2.55
CA TYR A 6 -2.81 -5.67 2.64
C TYR A 6 -1.35 -5.99 2.35
N TYR A 7 -0.68 -5.04 1.70
CA TYR A 7 0.70 -5.18 1.31
C TYR A 7 1.44 -3.87 1.53
N PHE A 8 2.73 -3.97 1.84
CA PHE A 8 3.62 -2.81 1.85
C PHE A 8 4.47 -2.81 0.61
N ARG A 9 4.55 -1.65 -0.05
CA ARG A 9 5.51 -1.42 -1.13
C ARG A 9 6.86 -1.10 -0.50
N LEU A 10 7.85 -1.90 -0.85
CA LEU A 10 9.24 -1.80 -0.42
C LEU A 10 10.11 -1.41 -1.61
N SER A 11 11.18 -0.68 -1.34
CA SER A 11 12.19 -0.32 -2.33
C SER A 11 13.54 -0.26 -1.63
N GLU A 12 14.62 0.04 -2.33
CA GLU A 12 15.96 0.17 -1.72
C GLU A 12 16.00 1.15 -0.53
N VAL A 13 15.10 2.15 -0.52
CA VAL A 13 15.02 3.17 0.54
C VAL A 13 13.83 3.00 1.49
N HIS A 14 12.88 2.11 1.18
CA HIS A 14 11.65 1.92 1.97
C HIS A 14 11.58 0.50 2.53
N THR A 15 11.47 0.40 3.86
CA THR A 15 11.48 -0.88 4.60
C THR A 15 10.11 -1.22 5.17
N ARG A 16 9.92 -2.41 5.73
CA ARG A 16 8.65 -2.77 6.41
C ARG A 16 8.25 -1.77 7.51
N SER A 17 9.23 -1.19 8.21
CA SER A 17 8.99 -0.21 9.27
C SER A 17 8.74 1.21 8.75
N ASP A 18 9.10 1.49 7.50
CA ASP A 18 8.85 2.77 6.83
C ASP A 18 8.59 2.49 5.33
N PRO A 19 7.43 1.90 5.00
CA PRO A 19 7.15 1.49 3.63
C PRO A 19 6.85 2.72 2.78
N GLY A 20 7.03 2.62 1.45
CA GLY A 20 6.83 3.76 0.55
C GLY A 20 5.37 4.03 0.25
N ALA A 21 4.55 2.97 0.32
CA ALA A 21 3.11 3.04 0.21
C ALA A 21 2.47 1.78 0.82
N VAL A 22 1.20 1.89 1.18
CA VAL A 22 0.37 0.73 1.54
C VAL A 22 -0.50 0.37 0.35
N MET A 23 -0.59 -0.91 0.02
CA MET A 23 -1.46 -1.42 -1.05
C MET A 23 -2.49 -2.35 -0.45
N ARG A 24 -3.67 -2.41 -1.05
CA ARG A 24 -4.69 -3.40 -0.72
C ARG A 24 -5.21 -4.06 -1.99
N ARG A 25 -5.43 -5.37 -1.91
CA ARG A 25 -6.06 -6.17 -2.94
C ARG A 25 -7.35 -6.74 -2.38
N TYR A 26 -8.43 -6.69 -3.15
CA TYR A 26 -9.71 -7.26 -2.75
C TYR A 26 -10.51 -7.70 -3.96
N GLU A 27 -11.50 -8.55 -3.72
CA GLU A 27 -12.40 -9.04 -4.76
C GLU A 27 -13.80 -8.45 -4.59
N VAL A 28 -14.41 -8.08 -5.72
CA VAL A 28 -15.82 -7.66 -5.81
C VAL A 28 -16.44 -8.32 -7.03
N ASN A 29 -17.46 -9.17 -6.83
CA ASN A 29 -18.14 -9.90 -7.90
C ASN A 29 -17.18 -10.70 -8.81
N GLY A 30 -16.13 -11.30 -8.24
CA GLY A 30 -15.11 -12.05 -9.00
C GLY A 30 -14.10 -11.20 -9.76
N ILE A 31 -14.13 -9.87 -9.61
CA ILE A 31 -13.15 -8.95 -10.17
C ILE A 31 -12.17 -8.55 -9.06
N THR A 32 -10.88 -8.76 -9.30
CA THR A 32 -9.80 -8.30 -8.40
C THR A 32 -9.55 -6.81 -8.60
N TYR A 33 -9.54 -6.08 -7.50
CA TYR A 33 -9.22 -4.65 -7.44
C TYR A 33 -7.98 -4.45 -6.58
N ASP A 34 -7.11 -3.58 -7.08
CA ASP A 34 -5.86 -3.22 -6.45
C ASP A 34 -5.85 -1.71 -6.23
N GLU A 35 -5.58 -1.30 -4.99
CA GLU A 35 -5.50 0.10 -4.62
C GLU A 35 -4.23 0.37 -3.84
N VAL A 36 -3.70 1.59 -3.98
CA VAL A 36 -2.54 2.10 -3.27
C VAL A 36 -2.92 3.34 -2.47
N TYR A 37 -2.47 3.37 -1.22
CA TYR A 37 -2.50 4.50 -0.34
C TYR A 37 -1.09 5.08 -0.25
N ARG A 38 -0.92 6.30 -0.79
CA ARG A 38 0.33 7.04 -0.70
C ARG A 38 0.18 8.05 0.43
N TYR A 39 1.14 8.17 1.34
CA TYR A 39 1.03 9.03 2.53
C TYR A 39 0.88 10.53 2.26
N ASN A 40 0.97 10.95 0.99
CA ASN A 40 0.76 12.30 0.48
C ASN A 40 -0.53 12.45 -0.34
N GLY A 41 -1.27 11.36 -0.57
CA GLY A 41 -2.58 11.35 -1.21
C GLY A 41 -3.62 10.98 -0.15
N GLU A 42 -4.64 11.81 0.00
CA GLU A 42 -5.64 11.68 1.08
C GLU A 42 -6.43 10.36 0.99
N ASP A 43 -6.49 9.74 -0.19
CA ASP A 43 -7.35 8.60 -0.49
C ASP A 43 -6.64 7.42 -1.19
N TRP A 44 -7.25 6.24 -1.04
CA TRP A 44 -6.92 5.05 -1.82
C TRP A 44 -7.13 5.31 -3.31
N SER A 45 -6.12 5.04 -4.12
CA SER A 45 -6.17 5.19 -5.56
C SER A 45 -6.00 3.85 -6.26
N PRO A 46 -6.72 3.56 -7.36
CA PRO A 46 -6.51 2.33 -8.12
C PRO A 46 -5.07 2.23 -8.60
N THR A 47 -4.52 1.01 -8.61
CA THR A 47 -3.13 0.76 -9.02
C THR A 47 -3.01 -0.49 -9.87
N GLU A 48 -2.13 -0.45 -10.86
CA GLU A 48 -1.76 -1.60 -11.70
C GLU A 48 -0.48 -2.28 -11.19
N PHE A 49 -0.01 -1.93 -9.99
CA PHE A 49 1.29 -2.36 -9.46
C PHE A 49 1.51 -3.88 -9.54
N PHE A 50 0.54 -4.67 -9.08
CA PHE A 50 0.68 -6.13 -9.07
C PHE A 50 0.65 -6.74 -10.47
N GLU A 51 -0.08 -6.14 -11.41
CA GLU A 51 -0.09 -6.59 -12.80
C GLU A 51 1.25 -6.31 -13.45
N LEU A 52 1.79 -5.10 -13.25
CA LEU A 52 3.13 -4.70 -13.71
C LEU A 52 4.24 -5.57 -13.11
N TYR A 53 4.17 -5.90 -11.81
CA TYR A 53 5.11 -6.81 -11.16
C TYR A 53 5.06 -8.20 -11.81
N ARG A 54 3.86 -8.72 -12.12
CA ARG A 54 3.73 -9.98 -12.89
C ARG A 54 4.35 -9.92 -14.28
N LEU A 55 4.33 -8.75 -14.92
CA LEU A 55 4.93 -8.51 -16.23
C LEU A 55 6.46 -8.30 -16.16
N GLY A 56 7.06 -8.34 -14.97
CA GLY A 56 8.50 -8.22 -14.75
C GLY A 56 8.98 -6.81 -14.39
N HIS A 57 8.07 -5.86 -14.12
CA HIS A 57 8.41 -4.54 -13.60
C HIS A 57 8.63 -4.60 -12.08
N ASN A 58 9.68 -5.31 -11.67
CA ASN A 58 10.02 -5.58 -10.26
C ASN A 58 11.00 -4.53 -9.69
N ASP A 59 10.80 -3.26 -10.05
CA ASP A 59 11.64 -2.15 -9.55
C ASP A 59 11.45 -1.94 -8.03
N ASP A 60 10.26 -2.29 -7.54
CA ASP A 60 9.90 -2.31 -6.13
C ASP A 60 9.38 -3.69 -5.73
N ASP A 61 9.68 -4.10 -4.50
CA ASP A 61 9.15 -5.31 -3.91
C ASP A 61 7.88 -5.03 -3.10
N TYR A 62 7.18 -6.10 -2.74
CA TYR A 62 6.05 -6.01 -1.83
C TYR A 62 6.02 -7.17 -0.83
N ILE A 63 5.49 -6.90 0.35
CA ILE A 63 5.26 -7.92 1.39
C ILE A 63 3.81 -7.90 1.81
N GLU A 64 3.22 -9.08 2.02
CA GLU A 64 1.89 -9.20 2.61
C GLU A 64 1.99 -8.91 4.12
N VAL A 65 1.06 -8.10 4.62
CA VAL A 65 0.99 -7.71 6.03
C VAL A 65 -0.44 -7.87 6.54
N PRO A 66 -0.61 -8.11 7.86
CA PRO A 66 -1.94 -8.13 8.43
C PRO A 66 -2.58 -6.74 8.34
N GLN A 67 -3.90 -6.71 8.25
CA GLN A 67 -4.68 -5.49 8.16
C GLN A 67 -4.33 -4.51 9.28
N GLU A 68 -4.26 -4.98 10.53
CA GLU A 68 -3.96 -4.15 11.70
C GLU A 68 -2.62 -3.41 11.58
N GLU A 69 -1.60 -4.08 11.02
CA GLU A 69 -0.28 -3.49 10.80
C GLU A 69 -0.32 -2.44 9.69
N ALA A 70 -1.11 -2.69 8.64
CA ALA A 70 -1.29 -1.73 7.55
C ALA A 70 -1.99 -0.45 8.02
N GLU A 71 -3.07 -0.59 8.79
CA GLU A 71 -3.84 0.53 9.33
C GLU A 71 -3.00 1.35 10.34
N ALA A 72 -2.25 0.69 11.22
CA ALA A 72 -1.35 1.35 12.16
C ALA A 72 -0.26 2.17 11.45
N THR A 73 0.32 1.64 10.37
CA THR A 73 1.34 2.36 9.58
C THR A 73 0.75 3.57 8.85
N ILE A 74 -0.49 3.46 8.33
CA ILE A 74 -1.20 4.58 7.70
C ILE A 74 -1.41 5.69 8.73
N GLU A 75 -1.96 5.38 9.90
CA GLU A 75 -2.21 6.36 10.96
C GLU A 75 -0.92 7.02 11.46
N ALA A 76 0.14 6.24 11.65
CA ALA A 76 1.44 6.75 12.08
C ALA A 76 2.03 7.74 11.07
N ASN A 77 1.93 7.45 9.77
CA ASN A 77 2.43 8.34 8.72
C ASN A 77 1.56 9.58 8.51
N LEU A 78 0.23 9.46 8.58
CA LEU A 78 -0.69 10.61 8.60
C LEU A 78 -0.35 11.58 9.73
N ARG A 79 -0.04 11.06 10.93
CA ARG A 79 0.38 11.88 12.08
C ARG A 79 1.73 12.56 11.84
N ARG A 80 2.65 11.94 11.10
CA ARG A 80 3.94 12.54 10.73
C ARG A 80 3.76 13.64 9.66
N SER A 81 2.94 13.40 8.64
CA SER A 81 2.69 14.37 7.55
C SER A 81 1.92 15.59 8.06
N SER A 82 0.92 15.41 8.92
CA SER A 82 0.16 16.51 9.54
C SER A 82 0.97 17.33 10.56
N GLY A 83 2.09 16.80 11.05
CA GLY A 83 3.03 17.52 11.91
C GLY A 83 4.06 18.37 11.17
N ARG A 84 4.10 18.32 9.82
CA ARG A 84 5.05 19.06 8.97
C ARG A 84 4.43 20.33 8.37
N ASP A 85 3.58 21.00 9.16
CA ASP A 85 3.09 22.36 8.90
C ASP A 85 3.40 23.21 10.15
N ARG A 86 4.65 23.67 10.27
CA ARG A 86 5.09 24.71 11.22
C ARG A 86 6.29 25.46 10.66
#